data_AF-A0A379GIA2-F1
#
_entry.id   AF-A0A379GIA2-F1
#
_cell.length_a   1.000
_cell.length_b   1.000
_cell.length_c   1.000
_cell.angle_alpha   90.00
_cell.angle_beta   90.00
_cell.angle_gamma   90.00
#
_symmetry.space_group_name_H-M   'P 1'
#
loop_
_entity.id
_entity.type
_entity.pdbx_description
1 polymer ?
#
loop_
_entity_poly.entity_id
_entity_poly.type
_entity_poly.pdbx_seq_one_letter_code
_entity_poly.pdbx_strand_id
1 'polypeptide(L)'
;MEPLGSAAQLVKNRGELVTKVRNDLIGEQQSGQQNIPNNIPDNSSIGAMEVPNTTLEQETLKGPSFINRTMNVSPVGRVAQSPSKTARQINQQLTENNFTFAKNEEGIATFTAVETKVRGYETLVYKQVESTKDHFKQYRQSGGRDMNYYQFSEAVGDAMRNGDTHAIPQVAEAARSIRPIVEVTKDRMVELGILREGVKVTTAQSYFPRIYKFDKILNDRTEFKKIIADWLEEINQTSINKAKGSLDRAEIGIDKARNASPQAERLGLEIKEAESWSGKKSLLMDDINKYQKIINEKNAVEVELNSLSNLTKLNKTQTRRQATLQRKLQRINDAENKLPALQRSVDIL
;
A
#
# COMPACT_ATOMS: atom_id res chain seq x y z
N MET A 1 -13.00 19.52 28.78
CA MET A 1 -11.96 18.67 29.40
C MET A 1 -12.56 17.30 29.59
N GLU A 2 -12.51 16.48 28.55
CA GLU A 2 -12.97 15.08 28.61
C GLU A 2 -11.81 14.17 29.05
N PRO A 3 -12.09 13.15 29.87
CA PRO A 3 -11.06 12.28 30.43
C PRO A 3 -10.72 11.13 29.47
N LEU A 4 -9.45 11.02 29.13
CA LEU A 4 -8.84 9.87 28.44
C LEU A 4 -8.80 8.65 29.39
N GLY A 5 -9.92 7.96 29.54
CA GLY A 5 -10.02 6.70 30.28
C GLY A 5 -10.66 5.61 29.43
N SER A 6 -9.87 4.88 28.62
CA SER A 6 -10.28 3.55 28.11
C SER A 6 -9.15 2.80 27.39
N ALA A 7 -8.24 3.49 26.68
CA ALA A 7 -7.25 2.80 25.84
C ALA A 7 -6.09 2.16 26.64
N ALA A 8 -5.65 2.78 27.74
CA ALA A 8 -4.53 2.26 28.55
C ALA A 8 -4.90 1.02 29.37
N GLN A 9 -6.18 0.85 29.74
CA GLN A 9 -6.67 -0.33 30.46
C GLN A 9 -6.85 -1.54 29.54
N LEU A 10 -7.17 -1.33 28.27
CA LEU A 10 -7.29 -2.39 27.26
C LEU A 10 -5.95 -3.06 26.91
N VAL A 11 -4.83 -2.33 27.02
CA VAL A 11 -3.48 -2.89 26.79
C VAL A 11 -2.99 -3.69 27.99
N LYS A 12 -3.27 -3.25 29.23
CA LYS A 12 -2.97 -4.02 30.45
C LYS A 12 -3.74 -5.34 30.52
N ASN A 13 -5.04 -5.31 30.21
CA ASN A 13 -5.88 -6.51 30.31
C ASN A 13 -5.53 -7.60 29.26
N ARG A 14 -4.96 -7.24 28.10
CA ARG A 14 -4.48 -8.24 27.13
C ARG A 14 -3.21 -8.96 27.57
N GLY A 15 -2.32 -8.28 28.29
CA GLY A 15 -1.12 -8.91 28.87
C GLY A 15 -1.50 -9.94 29.96
N GLU A 16 -2.48 -9.63 30.80
CA GLU A 16 -2.96 -10.54 31.84
C GLU A 16 -3.69 -11.76 31.25
N LEU A 17 -4.50 -11.60 30.21
CA LEU A 17 -5.17 -12.72 29.53
C LEU A 17 -4.20 -13.69 28.84
N VAL A 18 -3.12 -13.19 28.23
CA VAL A 18 -2.08 -14.05 27.63
C VAL A 18 -1.29 -14.80 28.69
N THR A 19 -1.07 -14.17 29.85
CA THR A 19 -0.38 -14.81 30.98
C THR A 19 -1.26 -15.86 31.66
N LYS A 20 -2.58 -15.62 31.75
CA LYS A 20 -3.54 -16.58 32.28
C LYS A 20 -3.73 -17.80 31.37
N VAL A 21 -3.84 -17.59 30.05
CA VAL A 21 -3.93 -18.68 29.07
C VAL A 21 -2.64 -19.53 29.05
N ARG A 22 -1.47 -18.91 29.23
CA ARG A 22 -0.19 -19.64 29.35
C ARG A 22 -0.14 -20.49 30.63
N ASN A 23 -0.68 -20.00 31.74
CA ASN A 23 -0.70 -20.71 33.02
C ASN A 23 -1.79 -21.79 33.09
N ASP A 24 -2.91 -21.63 32.39
CA ASP A 24 -3.99 -22.63 32.33
C ASP A 24 -3.66 -23.81 31.37
N LEU A 25 -2.81 -23.58 30.36
CA LEU A 25 -2.36 -24.59 29.39
C LEU A 25 -1.12 -25.39 29.86
N ILE A 26 -0.37 -24.86 30.82
CA ILE A 26 0.87 -25.46 31.35
C ILE A 26 0.68 -25.62 32.84
N GLY A 27 0.20 -26.80 33.25
CA GLY A 27 -0.12 -27.13 34.63
C GLY A 27 1.00 -26.75 35.61
N GLU A 28 0.59 -26.27 36.78
CA GLU A 28 1.43 -25.80 37.88
C GLU A 28 2.57 -26.77 38.21
N GLN A 29 3.81 -26.31 38.06
CA GLN A 29 4.90 -26.79 38.91
C GLN A 29 5.20 -25.72 39.96
N GLN A 30 4.74 -26.02 41.18
CA GLN A 30 5.12 -25.31 42.38
C GLN A 30 6.64 -25.46 42.62
N SER A 31 7.36 -24.36 42.74
CA SER A 31 8.63 -24.33 43.45
C SER A 31 8.76 -23.04 44.23
N GLY A 32 9.13 -23.19 45.50
CA GLY A 32 9.08 -22.20 46.57
C GLY A 32 9.73 -20.84 46.28
N GLN A 33 9.22 -19.86 46.99
CA GLN A 33 9.73 -18.49 47.09
C GLN A 33 11.25 -18.46 47.38
N GLN A 34 11.99 -17.79 46.52
CA GLN A 34 13.22 -17.10 46.91
C GLN A 34 13.14 -15.65 46.43
N ASN A 35 13.19 -14.72 47.39
CA ASN A 35 13.24 -13.28 47.17
C ASN A 35 14.44 -12.91 46.29
N ILE A 36 14.19 -12.36 45.10
CA ILE A 36 15.20 -11.66 44.30
C ILE A 36 14.89 -10.15 44.44
N PRO A 37 15.85 -9.31 44.88
CA PRO A 37 15.63 -7.87 44.97
C PRO A 37 15.53 -7.26 43.56
N ASN A 38 14.40 -6.62 43.26
CA ASN A 38 14.25 -5.73 42.12
C ASN A 38 15.07 -4.45 42.36
N ASN A 39 16.24 -4.33 41.73
CA ASN A 39 16.88 -3.03 41.55
C ASN A 39 17.56 -2.99 40.18
N ILE A 40 16.85 -2.47 39.18
CA ILE A 40 17.37 -2.24 37.82
C ILE A 40 17.78 -0.76 37.76
N PRO A 41 19.07 -0.41 37.65
CA PRO A 41 19.50 0.94 37.32
C PRO A 41 19.36 1.17 35.80
N ASP A 42 18.73 2.27 35.41
CA ASP A 42 18.35 2.65 34.03
C ASP A 42 19.51 2.90 33.03
N ASN A 43 20.74 2.43 33.29
CA ASN A 43 21.90 2.84 32.50
C ASN A 43 22.92 1.74 32.14
N SER A 44 22.52 0.46 32.09
CA SER A 44 23.39 -0.60 31.58
C SER A 44 23.35 -0.70 30.05
N SER A 45 24.52 -0.50 29.42
CA SER A 45 24.77 -0.78 28.00
C SER A 45 24.45 -2.25 27.67
N ILE A 46 23.99 -2.51 26.44
CA ILE A 46 23.57 -3.82 25.90
C ILE A 46 24.69 -4.89 25.97
N GLY A 47 25.93 -4.50 26.30
CA GLY A 47 27.05 -5.41 26.60
C GLY A 47 27.16 -5.89 28.05
N ALA A 48 26.34 -5.38 28.97
CA ALA A 48 26.34 -5.75 30.39
C ALA A 48 25.00 -6.42 30.76
N MET A 49 24.71 -7.57 30.14
CA MET A 49 23.74 -8.49 30.70
C MET A 49 24.28 -8.92 32.06
N GLU A 50 23.51 -8.68 33.12
CA GLU A 50 23.85 -9.11 34.48
C GLU A 50 24.21 -10.59 34.45
N VAL A 51 25.48 -10.88 34.70
CA VAL A 51 25.95 -12.27 34.69
C VAL A 51 25.29 -12.93 35.90
N PRO A 52 24.60 -14.08 35.74
CA PRO A 52 24.19 -14.91 36.85
C PRO A 52 25.35 -15.02 37.84
N ASN A 53 25.12 -14.64 39.09
CA ASN A 53 26.14 -14.58 40.12
C ASN A 53 26.59 -15.99 40.52
N THR A 54 27.30 -16.68 39.64
CA THR A 54 28.00 -17.92 39.96
C THR A 54 29.32 -17.60 40.65
N THR A 55 29.81 -18.55 41.45
CA THR A 55 31.13 -18.50 42.07
C THR A 55 32.20 -19.08 41.14
N LEU A 56 33.48 -18.88 41.45
CA LEU A 56 34.57 -19.47 40.66
C LEU A 56 34.52 -21.00 40.72
N GLU A 57 34.15 -21.54 41.89
CA GLU A 57 33.98 -22.97 42.16
C GLU A 57 32.86 -23.55 41.30
N GLN A 58 31.73 -22.86 41.21
CA GLN A 58 30.60 -23.24 40.36
C GLN A 58 30.96 -23.26 38.87
N GLU A 59 31.89 -22.41 38.44
CA GLU A 59 32.43 -22.39 37.08
C GLU A 59 33.60 -23.36 36.86
N THR A 60 33.89 -24.28 37.78
CA THR A 60 34.92 -25.32 37.57
C THR A 60 34.40 -26.48 36.72
N LEU A 61 35.27 -27.06 35.90
CA LEU A 61 34.96 -28.26 35.13
C LEU A 61 34.76 -29.45 36.07
N LYS A 62 33.62 -30.13 35.92
CA LYS A 62 33.32 -31.38 36.59
C LYS A 62 33.82 -32.55 35.74
N GLY A 63 34.61 -33.43 36.37
CA GLY A 63 35.10 -34.65 35.74
C GLY A 63 36.36 -35.19 36.42
N PRO A 64 36.78 -36.42 36.07
CA PRO A 64 38.04 -36.97 36.54
C PRO A 64 39.23 -36.05 36.21
N SER A 65 40.16 -35.90 37.17
CA SER A 65 41.31 -34.98 37.04
C SER A 65 42.14 -35.22 35.76
N PHE A 66 42.23 -36.47 35.29
CA PHE A 66 42.93 -36.81 34.05
C PHE A 66 42.24 -36.21 32.81
N ILE A 67 40.91 -36.23 32.73
CA ILE A 67 40.14 -35.64 31.62
C ILE A 67 40.32 -34.12 31.61
N ASN A 68 40.19 -33.48 32.78
CA ASN A 68 40.41 -32.04 32.90
C ASN A 68 41.83 -31.67 32.45
N ARG A 69 42.85 -32.43 32.86
CA ARG A 69 44.24 -32.17 32.42
C ARG A 69 44.42 -32.26 30.91
N THR A 70 43.74 -33.18 30.24
CA THR A 70 43.78 -33.29 28.78
C THR A 70 43.08 -32.13 28.05
N MET A 71 42.10 -31.46 28.67
CA MET A 71 41.40 -30.33 28.04
C MET A 71 42.26 -29.07 27.90
N ASN A 72 43.31 -28.93 28.71
CA ASN A 72 44.25 -27.80 28.68
C ASN A 72 45.06 -27.66 27.37
N VAL A 73 45.00 -28.67 26.49
CA VAL A 73 45.65 -28.63 25.17
C VAL A 73 44.89 -27.75 24.17
N SER A 74 43.57 -27.65 24.32
CA SER A 74 42.71 -26.82 23.46
C SER A 74 42.61 -25.39 24.00
N PRO A 75 42.54 -24.35 23.15
CA PRO A 75 42.33 -22.97 23.61
C PRO A 75 41.08 -22.83 24.49
N VAL A 76 39.95 -23.42 24.09
CA VAL A 76 38.69 -23.37 24.85
C VAL A 76 38.82 -24.04 26.22
N GLY A 77 39.49 -25.19 26.29
CA GLY A 77 39.73 -25.89 27.56
C GLY A 77 40.69 -25.13 28.50
N ARG A 78 41.70 -24.41 27.96
CA ARG A 78 42.54 -23.51 28.76
C ARG A 78 41.72 -22.40 29.41
N VAL A 79 40.84 -21.76 28.64
CA VAL A 79 40.00 -20.67 29.17
C VAL A 79 38.98 -21.20 30.18
N ALA A 80 38.42 -22.39 29.95
CA ALA A 80 37.52 -23.07 30.90
C ALA A 80 38.19 -23.40 32.24
N GLN A 81 39.51 -23.51 32.30
CA GLN A 81 40.29 -23.76 33.54
C GLN A 81 40.97 -22.51 34.08
N SER A 82 40.81 -21.36 33.42
CA SER A 82 41.43 -20.10 33.81
C SER A 82 41.15 -19.76 35.29
N PRO A 83 42.09 -19.15 36.02
CA PRO A 83 41.81 -18.68 37.38
C PRO A 83 40.79 -17.54 37.43
N SER A 84 40.48 -16.90 36.29
CA SER A 84 39.48 -15.84 36.20
C SER A 84 38.07 -16.40 36.01
N LYS A 85 37.18 -16.12 36.95
CA LYS A 85 35.74 -16.44 36.85
C LYS A 85 35.13 -15.85 35.57
N THR A 86 35.40 -14.57 35.33
CA THR A 86 34.92 -13.84 34.15
C THR A 86 35.37 -14.51 32.85
N ALA A 87 36.62 -14.98 32.79
CA ALA A 87 37.12 -15.67 31.60
C ALA A 87 36.34 -16.96 31.31
N ARG A 88 36.01 -17.75 32.35
CA ARG A 88 35.22 -18.97 32.20
C ARG A 88 33.78 -18.69 31.78
N GLN A 89 33.17 -17.65 32.35
CA GLN A 89 31.82 -17.23 32.00
C GLN A 89 31.76 -16.75 30.54
N ILE A 90 32.72 -15.92 30.11
CA ILE A 90 32.82 -15.46 28.72
C ILE A 90 33.02 -16.66 27.77
N ASN A 91 33.87 -17.63 28.12
CA ASN A 91 34.08 -18.82 27.30
C ASN A 91 32.77 -19.58 27.04
N GLN A 92 31.95 -19.74 28.08
CA GLN A 92 30.64 -20.39 27.96
C GLN A 92 29.61 -19.56 27.19
N GLN A 93 29.68 -18.23 27.30
CA GLN A 93 28.81 -17.33 26.55
C GLN A 93 29.19 -17.27 25.07
N LEU A 94 30.46 -17.44 24.71
CA LEU A 94 30.90 -17.34 23.31
C LEU A 94 30.81 -18.67 22.58
N THR A 95 31.35 -19.73 23.17
CA THR A 95 31.59 -21.02 22.49
C THR A 95 30.68 -22.12 22.99
N GLU A 96 30.15 -22.91 22.07
CA GLU A 96 29.44 -24.13 22.44
C GLU A 96 30.46 -25.14 22.96
N ASN A 97 30.33 -25.49 24.24
CA ASN A 97 31.22 -26.43 24.89
C ASN A 97 30.42 -27.62 25.42
N ASN A 98 30.96 -28.82 25.25
CA ASN A 98 30.37 -30.06 25.77
C ASN A 98 30.85 -30.35 27.20
N PHE A 99 31.07 -29.30 27.99
CA PHE A 99 31.61 -29.42 29.33
C PHE A 99 30.50 -29.38 30.36
N THR A 100 30.64 -30.23 31.39
CA THR A 100 29.83 -30.14 32.60
C THR A 100 30.59 -29.31 33.61
N PHE A 101 29.93 -28.28 34.15
CA PHE A 101 30.46 -27.45 35.23
C PHE A 101 29.85 -27.84 36.56
N ALA A 102 30.53 -27.55 37.68
CA ALA A 102 30.04 -27.85 39.02
C ALA A 102 28.62 -27.29 39.27
N LYS A 103 28.35 -26.08 38.77
CA LYS A 103 27.01 -25.46 38.84
C LYS A 103 25.89 -26.29 38.21
N ASN A 104 26.20 -27.14 37.22
CA ASN A 104 25.18 -27.97 36.58
C ASN A 104 24.67 -29.08 37.50
N GLU A 105 25.50 -29.57 38.44
CA GLU A 105 25.06 -30.53 39.48
C GLU A 105 24.12 -29.87 40.49
N GLU A 106 24.26 -28.56 40.69
CA GLU A 106 23.38 -27.75 41.54
C GLU A 106 22.08 -27.34 40.82
N GLY A 107 21.86 -27.80 39.58
CA GLY A 107 20.71 -27.44 38.76
C GLY A 107 20.82 -26.07 38.09
N ILE A 108 21.97 -25.41 38.16
CA ILE A 108 22.21 -24.12 37.50
C ILE A 108 22.65 -24.38 36.06
N ALA A 109 21.88 -23.85 35.11
CA ALA A 109 22.15 -24.03 33.68
C ALA A 109 23.41 -23.27 33.21
N THR A 110 24.10 -23.87 32.23
CA THR A 110 25.13 -23.18 31.45
C THR A 110 24.49 -22.19 30.47
N PHE A 111 25.21 -21.11 30.16
CA PHE A 111 24.75 -20.10 29.21
C PHE A 111 24.48 -20.71 27.82
N THR A 112 23.46 -20.18 27.13
CA THR A 112 23.35 -20.42 25.68
C THR A 112 24.45 -19.64 24.97
N ALA A 113 25.39 -20.36 24.36
CA ALA A 113 26.50 -19.76 23.64
C ALA A 113 26.02 -18.94 22.43
N VAL A 114 26.75 -17.86 22.14
CA VAL A 114 26.57 -17.05 20.93
C VAL A 114 26.77 -17.92 19.69
N GLU A 115 27.74 -18.83 19.69
CA GLU A 115 27.93 -19.80 18.61
C GLU A 115 26.67 -20.63 18.33
N THR A 116 26.00 -21.15 19.37
CA THR A 116 24.73 -21.88 19.22
C THR A 116 23.65 -20.99 18.59
N LYS A 117 23.57 -19.71 18.99
CA LYS A 117 22.64 -18.75 18.38
C LYS A 117 22.97 -18.50 16.91
N VAL A 118 24.26 -18.31 16.57
CA VAL A 118 24.73 -18.12 15.19
C VAL A 118 24.38 -19.33 14.32
N ARG A 119 24.65 -20.55 14.80
CA ARG A 119 24.27 -21.79 14.10
C ARG A 119 22.76 -21.91 13.89
N GLY A 120 21.96 -21.42 14.84
CA GLY A 120 20.51 -21.30 14.67
C GLY A 120 20.13 -20.44 13.46
N TYR A 121 20.80 -19.31 13.25
CA TYR A 121 20.60 -18.47 12.06
C TYR A 121 21.12 -19.13 10.78
N GLU A 122 22.29 -19.76 10.83
CA GLU A 122 22.83 -20.50 9.67
C GLU A 122 21.85 -21.60 9.24
N THR A 123 21.23 -22.29 10.19
CA THR A 123 20.21 -23.31 9.91
C THR A 123 19.03 -22.73 9.13
N LEU A 124 18.59 -21.50 9.43
CA LEU A 124 17.53 -20.83 8.67
C LEU A 124 17.96 -20.56 7.23
N VAL A 125 19.21 -20.14 7.02
CA VAL A 125 19.77 -19.93 5.67
C VAL A 125 19.85 -21.25 4.91
N TYR A 126 20.29 -22.33 5.54
CA TYR A 126 20.32 -23.66 4.93
C TYR A 126 18.93 -24.14 4.52
N LYS A 127 17.92 -23.97 5.39
CA LYS A 127 16.52 -24.30 5.07
C LYS A 127 16.00 -23.52 3.86
N GLN A 128 16.36 -22.25 3.73
CA GLN A 128 16.00 -21.45 2.56
C GLN A 128 16.64 -22.02 1.27
N VAL A 129 17.93 -22.35 1.32
CA VAL A 129 18.65 -22.92 0.17
C VAL A 129 18.09 -24.29 -0.22
N GLU A 130 17.85 -25.15 0.76
CA GLU A 130 17.24 -26.47 0.57
C GLU A 130 15.86 -26.35 -0.04
N SER A 131 14.99 -25.49 0.52
CA SER A 131 13.65 -25.26 0.00
C SER A 131 13.69 -24.77 -1.45
N THR A 132 14.58 -23.83 -1.79
CA THR A 132 14.76 -23.35 -3.17
C THR A 132 15.19 -24.48 -4.10
N LYS A 133 16.14 -25.31 -3.66
CA LYS A 133 16.65 -26.46 -4.42
C LYS A 133 15.57 -27.51 -4.68
N ASP A 134 14.73 -27.80 -3.71
CA ASP A 134 13.67 -28.78 -3.87
C ASP A 134 12.58 -28.31 -4.83
N HIS A 135 12.14 -27.06 -4.73
CA HIS A 135 11.21 -26.50 -5.71
C HIS A 135 11.83 -26.36 -7.11
N PHE A 136 13.14 -26.12 -7.21
CA PHE A 136 13.83 -26.17 -8.50
C PHE A 136 13.83 -27.58 -9.11
N LYS A 137 14.05 -28.63 -8.31
CA LYS A 137 13.91 -30.02 -8.78
C LYS A 137 12.50 -30.27 -9.30
N GLN A 138 11.47 -29.82 -8.57
CA GLN A 138 10.08 -29.94 -9.01
C GLN A 138 9.82 -29.19 -10.32
N TYR A 139 10.36 -27.97 -10.48
CA TYR A 139 10.31 -27.22 -11.73
C TYR A 139 10.94 -27.98 -12.89
N ARG A 140 12.08 -28.64 -12.66
CA ARG A 140 12.71 -29.50 -13.69
C ARG A 140 11.86 -30.73 -14.02
N GLN A 141 11.26 -31.35 -13.01
CA GLN A 141 10.39 -32.52 -13.18
C GLN A 141 9.09 -32.18 -13.92
N SER A 142 8.55 -30.97 -13.74
CA SER A 142 7.37 -30.48 -14.48
C SER A 142 7.68 -30.04 -15.91
N GLY A 143 8.89 -30.30 -16.41
CA GLY A 143 9.31 -29.97 -17.78
C GLY A 143 9.96 -28.59 -17.96
N GLY A 144 10.20 -27.83 -16.89
CA GLY A 144 10.81 -26.50 -16.94
C GLY A 144 12.26 -26.53 -17.45
N ARG A 145 12.52 -25.85 -18.58
CA ARG A 145 13.86 -25.78 -19.21
C ARG A 145 14.47 -24.38 -19.28
N ASP A 146 13.64 -23.34 -19.20
CA ASP A 146 14.03 -21.97 -19.54
C ASP A 146 14.98 -21.30 -18.54
N MET A 147 15.00 -21.76 -17.30
CA MET A 147 15.84 -21.18 -16.23
C MET A 147 16.85 -22.19 -15.70
N ASN A 148 18.08 -21.74 -15.46
CA ASN A 148 19.03 -22.46 -14.59
C ASN A 148 18.72 -22.22 -13.10
N TYR A 149 19.45 -22.88 -12.20
CA TYR A 149 19.19 -22.77 -10.75
C TYR A 149 19.34 -21.34 -10.22
N TYR A 150 20.32 -20.59 -10.72
CA TYR A 150 20.56 -19.21 -10.32
C TYR A 150 19.40 -18.30 -10.76
N GLN A 151 18.96 -18.43 -12.02
CA GLN A 151 17.82 -17.68 -12.56
C GLN A 151 16.52 -18.02 -11.83
N PHE A 152 16.32 -19.30 -11.50
CA PHE A 152 15.18 -19.73 -10.68
C PHE A 152 15.22 -19.07 -9.29
N SER A 153 16.39 -19.05 -8.65
CA SER A 153 16.56 -18.42 -7.32
C SER A 153 16.34 -16.91 -7.36
N GLU A 154 16.76 -16.24 -8.44
CA GLU A 154 16.49 -14.82 -8.66
C GLU A 154 14.99 -14.56 -8.83
N ALA A 155 14.30 -15.39 -9.63
CA ALA A 155 12.85 -15.32 -9.81
C ALA A 155 12.08 -15.55 -8.50
N VAL A 156 12.55 -16.44 -7.63
CA VAL A 156 11.99 -16.62 -6.27
C VAL A 156 12.13 -15.33 -5.45
N GLY A 157 13.31 -14.69 -5.47
CA GLY A 157 13.52 -13.41 -4.81
C GLY A 157 12.63 -12.29 -5.34
N ASP A 158 12.35 -12.27 -6.65
CA ASP A 158 11.39 -11.34 -7.27
C ASP A 158 9.95 -11.63 -6.83
N ALA A 159 9.54 -12.90 -6.85
CA ALA A 159 8.23 -13.33 -6.38
C ALA A 159 8.01 -12.93 -4.91
N MET A 160 9.03 -13.09 -4.06
CA MET A 160 8.98 -12.68 -2.65
C MET A 160 8.81 -11.16 -2.47
N ARG A 161 9.26 -10.32 -3.40
CA ARG A 161 8.97 -8.86 -3.34
C ARG A 161 7.56 -8.54 -3.82
N ASN A 162 7.00 -9.39 -4.69
CA ASN A 162 5.72 -9.21 -5.37
C ASN A 162 4.59 -10.06 -4.75
N GLY A 163 4.58 -10.20 -3.42
CA GLY A 163 3.49 -10.87 -2.70
C GLY A 163 3.49 -12.39 -2.82
N ASP A 164 4.66 -13.00 -3.02
CA ASP A 164 4.84 -14.45 -3.20
C ASP A 164 4.10 -15.01 -4.44
N THR A 165 3.98 -14.19 -5.48
CA THR A 165 3.32 -14.54 -6.74
C THR A 165 4.29 -14.61 -7.90
N HIS A 166 4.06 -15.57 -8.80
CA HIS A 166 4.82 -15.73 -10.04
C HIS A 166 4.01 -16.55 -11.05
N ALA A 167 4.26 -16.37 -12.35
CA ALA A 167 3.60 -17.15 -13.41
C ALA A 167 3.94 -18.65 -13.36
N ILE A 168 5.13 -18.98 -12.84
CA ILE A 168 5.60 -20.35 -12.63
C ILE A 168 5.22 -20.80 -11.22
N PRO A 169 4.36 -21.83 -11.05
CA PRO A 169 3.86 -22.25 -9.75
C PRO A 169 4.97 -22.58 -8.74
N GLN A 170 6.02 -23.28 -9.17
CA GLN A 170 7.12 -23.71 -8.30
C GLN A 170 7.93 -22.53 -7.77
N VAL A 171 8.01 -21.42 -8.52
CA VAL A 171 8.65 -20.18 -8.05
C VAL A 171 7.79 -19.52 -6.97
N ALA A 172 6.47 -19.46 -7.17
CA ALA A 172 5.54 -18.91 -6.20
C ALA A 172 5.48 -19.75 -4.91
N GLU A 173 5.54 -21.08 -5.03
CA GLU A 173 5.56 -21.99 -3.88
C GLU A 173 6.86 -21.89 -3.08
N ALA A 174 8.01 -21.81 -3.75
CA ALA A 174 9.29 -21.56 -3.09
C ALA A 174 9.29 -20.22 -2.35
N ALA A 175 8.72 -19.16 -2.95
CA ALA A 175 8.59 -17.87 -2.27
C ALA A 175 7.74 -17.97 -0.99
N ARG A 176 6.58 -18.64 -1.08
CA ARG A 176 5.69 -18.89 0.07
C ARG A 176 6.34 -19.74 1.16
N SER A 177 7.14 -20.75 0.81
CA SER A 177 7.80 -21.61 1.80
C SER A 177 8.93 -20.90 2.55
N ILE A 178 9.61 -19.95 1.90
CA ILE A 178 10.72 -19.18 2.49
C ILE A 178 10.20 -17.98 3.30
N ARG A 179 9.02 -17.46 2.97
CA ARG A 179 8.38 -16.30 3.63
C ARG A 179 8.49 -16.31 5.16
N PRO A 180 8.12 -17.39 5.89
CA PRO A 180 8.18 -17.37 7.35
C PRO A 180 9.58 -17.11 7.91
N ILE A 181 10.62 -17.62 7.25
CA ILE A 181 12.02 -17.44 7.65
C ILE A 181 12.41 -15.96 7.53
N VAL A 182 11.99 -15.31 6.44
CA VAL A 182 12.29 -13.89 6.18
C VAL A 182 11.56 -12.99 7.16
N GLU A 183 10.30 -13.27 7.48
CA GLU A 183 9.53 -12.47 8.44
C GLU A 183 10.13 -12.58 9.86
N VAL A 184 10.48 -13.78 10.31
CA VAL A 184 11.16 -13.98 11.60
C VAL A 184 12.48 -13.22 11.66
N THR A 185 13.27 -13.28 10.59
CA THR A 185 14.55 -12.56 10.52
C THR A 185 14.34 -11.05 10.50
N LYS A 186 13.33 -10.55 9.78
CA LYS A 186 12.96 -9.13 9.72
C LYS A 186 12.57 -8.61 11.10
N ASP A 187 11.69 -9.30 11.81
CA ASP A 187 11.24 -8.89 13.15
C ASP A 187 12.42 -8.84 14.12
N ARG A 188 13.34 -9.80 14.03
CA ARG A 188 14.57 -9.79 14.82
C ARG A 188 15.51 -8.64 14.46
N MET A 189 15.63 -8.29 13.17
CA MET A 189 16.42 -7.13 12.76
C MET A 189 15.83 -5.82 13.30
N VAL A 190 14.50 -5.74 13.43
CA VAL A 190 13.84 -4.60 14.10
C VAL A 190 14.17 -4.59 15.59
N GLU A 191 14.05 -5.73 16.28
CA GLU A 191 14.40 -5.87 17.71
C GLU A 191 15.85 -5.45 18.00
N LEU A 192 16.79 -5.79 17.10
CA LEU A 192 18.20 -5.44 17.22
C LEU A 192 18.52 -4.00 16.78
N GLY A 193 17.52 -3.21 16.36
CA GLY A 193 17.70 -1.84 15.87
C GLY A 193 18.43 -1.75 14.53
N ILE A 194 18.62 -2.87 13.82
CA ILE A 194 19.20 -2.91 12.47
C ILE A 194 18.20 -2.31 11.47
N LEU A 195 16.92 -2.62 11.66
CA LEU A 195 15.81 -2.02 10.93
C LEU A 195 15.02 -1.09 11.85
N ARG A 196 14.48 0.00 11.29
CA ARG A 196 13.59 0.90 12.04
C ARG A 196 12.25 0.21 12.32
N GLU A 197 11.60 0.55 13.42
CA GLU A 197 10.24 0.08 13.69
C GLU A 197 9.28 0.51 12.57
N GLY A 198 8.39 -0.40 12.17
CA GLY A 198 7.39 -0.14 11.14
C GLY A 198 7.97 0.07 9.74
N VAL A 199 8.99 -0.70 9.33
CA VAL A 199 9.47 -0.72 7.93
C VAL A 199 8.30 -0.96 6.98
N LYS A 200 7.85 0.10 6.29
CA LYS A 200 6.85 0.02 5.24
C LYS A 200 7.53 -0.26 3.91
N VAL A 201 7.09 -1.31 3.22
CA VAL A 201 7.43 -1.53 1.82
C VAL A 201 6.59 -0.59 0.96
N THR A 202 7.19 0.49 0.45
CA THR A 202 6.48 1.48 -0.38
C THR A 202 6.49 1.12 -1.86
N THR A 203 7.46 0.31 -2.29
CA THR A 203 7.73 -0.03 -3.70
C THR A 203 7.53 -1.50 -4.02
N ALA A 204 7.14 -2.30 -3.03
CA ALA A 204 6.98 -3.75 -3.14
C ALA A 204 5.77 -4.18 -2.31
N GLN A 205 5.12 -5.28 -2.68
CA GLN A 205 3.97 -5.80 -1.92
C GLN A 205 4.40 -6.46 -0.61
N SER A 206 5.64 -6.96 -0.53
CA SER A 206 6.15 -7.65 0.66
C SER A 206 7.65 -7.40 0.86
N TYR A 207 8.11 -7.55 2.10
CA TYR A 207 9.51 -7.32 2.46
C TYR A 207 10.37 -8.51 2.04
N PHE A 208 11.44 -8.25 1.30
CA PHE A 208 12.53 -9.19 1.08
C PHE A 208 13.81 -8.37 0.85
N PRO A 209 14.90 -8.65 1.58
CA PRO A 209 16.11 -7.84 1.49
C PRO A 209 16.69 -7.88 0.07
N ARG A 210 17.14 -6.72 -0.42
CA ARG A 210 17.85 -6.62 -1.69
C ARG A 210 19.35 -6.76 -1.43
N ILE A 211 20.00 -7.65 -2.15
CA ILE A 211 21.45 -7.86 -2.08
C ILE A 211 22.06 -7.38 -3.40
N TYR A 212 23.01 -6.47 -3.31
CA TYR A 212 23.75 -5.98 -4.47
C TYR A 212 24.97 -6.88 -4.73
N LYS A 213 25.12 -7.35 -5.96
CA LYS A 213 26.31 -8.06 -6.43
C LYS A 213 27.38 -7.03 -6.80
N PHE A 214 28.12 -6.54 -5.80
CA PHE A 214 29.11 -5.47 -5.99
C PHE A 214 30.14 -5.79 -7.07
N ASP A 215 30.60 -7.04 -7.18
CA ASP A 215 31.56 -7.43 -8.22
C ASP A 215 31.00 -7.20 -9.63
N LYS A 216 29.71 -7.49 -9.85
CA LYS A 216 29.05 -7.22 -11.14
C LYS A 216 28.98 -5.71 -11.41
N ILE A 217 28.64 -4.92 -10.40
CA ILE A 217 28.59 -3.46 -10.51
C ILE A 217 29.98 -2.88 -10.78
N LEU A 218 31.02 -3.42 -10.16
CA LEU A 218 32.40 -2.95 -10.32
C LEU A 218 32.96 -3.31 -11.69
N ASN A 219 32.65 -4.49 -12.20
CA ASN A 219 33.11 -4.98 -13.51
C ASN A 219 32.34 -4.35 -14.68
N ASP A 220 31.06 -4.01 -14.50
CA ASP A 220 30.24 -3.33 -15.52
C ASP A 220 29.55 -2.07 -14.97
N ARG A 221 30.39 -1.06 -14.67
CA ARG A 221 29.91 0.24 -14.20
C ARG A 221 29.08 0.99 -15.23
N THR A 222 29.29 0.72 -16.52
CA THR A 222 28.59 1.42 -17.61
C THR A 222 27.15 0.93 -17.70
N GLU A 223 26.92 -0.37 -17.69
CA GLU A 223 25.57 -0.96 -17.63
C GLU A 223 24.84 -0.49 -16.36
N PHE A 224 25.51 -0.52 -15.19
CA PHE A 224 24.90 -0.06 -13.95
C PHE A 224 24.50 1.42 -13.99
N LYS A 225 25.37 2.30 -14.51
CA LYS A 225 25.03 3.73 -14.72
C LYS A 225 23.83 3.90 -15.65
N LYS A 226 23.75 3.11 -16.72
CA LYS A 226 22.62 3.12 -17.63
C LYS A 226 21.32 2.72 -16.93
N ILE A 227 21.32 1.63 -16.16
CA ILE A 227 20.14 1.20 -15.38
C ILE A 227 19.64 2.34 -14.46
N ILE A 228 20.55 3.04 -13.77
CA ILE A 228 20.19 4.18 -12.94
C ILE A 228 19.63 5.34 -13.78
N ALA A 229 20.27 5.66 -14.91
CA ALA A 229 19.85 6.74 -15.78
C ALA A 229 18.45 6.48 -16.36
N ASP A 230 18.20 5.28 -16.87
CA ASP A 230 16.91 4.86 -17.42
C ASP A 230 15.81 4.93 -16.36
N TRP A 231 16.09 4.47 -15.13
CA TRP A 231 15.15 4.57 -14.00
C TRP A 231 14.83 6.02 -13.61
N LEU A 232 15.85 6.89 -13.57
CA LEU A 232 15.64 8.33 -13.30
C LEU A 232 14.83 9.00 -14.41
N GLU A 233 15.06 8.62 -15.67
CA GLU A 233 14.29 9.11 -16.80
C GLU A 233 12.81 8.69 -16.70
N GLU A 234 12.53 7.43 -16.39
CA GLU A 234 11.16 6.92 -16.21
C GLU A 234 10.41 7.67 -15.10
N ILE A 235 11.09 7.94 -13.98
CA ILE A 235 10.52 8.74 -12.88
C ILE A 235 10.20 10.17 -13.34
N ASN A 236 11.11 10.79 -14.10
CA ASN A 236 10.90 12.12 -14.64
C ASN A 236 9.75 12.16 -15.66
N GLN A 237 9.63 11.17 -16.54
CA GLN A 237 8.51 11.09 -17.47
C GLN A 237 7.18 10.92 -16.73
N THR A 238 7.15 10.08 -15.68
CA THR A 238 5.96 9.89 -14.84
C THR A 238 5.54 11.19 -14.15
N SER A 239 6.50 11.97 -13.64
CA SER A 239 6.21 13.26 -13.00
C SER A 239 5.70 14.29 -14.02
N ILE A 240 6.32 14.36 -15.21
CA ILE A 240 5.87 15.20 -16.33
C ILE A 240 4.44 14.85 -16.75
N ASN A 241 4.12 13.56 -16.89
CA ASN A 241 2.78 13.11 -17.30
C ASN A 241 1.72 13.46 -16.24
N LYS A 242 2.04 13.34 -14.95
CA LYS A 242 1.16 13.79 -13.87
C LYS A 242 0.92 15.31 -13.92
N ALA A 243 1.97 16.09 -14.20
CA ALA A 243 1.86 17.54 -14.35
C ALA A 243 0.98 17.91 -15.55
N LYS A 244 1.18 17.28 -16.72
CA LYS A 244 0.32 17.48 -17.90
C LYS A 244 -1.15 17.18 -17.59
N GLY A 245 -1.45 16.01 -17.01
CA GLY A 245 -2.82 15.67 -16.62
C GLY A 245 -3.43 16.58 -15.54
N SER A 246 -2.61 17.33 -14.78
CA SER A 246 -3.11 18.38 -13.88
C SER A 246 -3.42 19.68 -14.62
N LEU A 247 -2.62 20.03 -15.63
CA LEU A 247 -2.85 21.20 -16.49
C LEU A 247 -4.09 21.01 -17.35
N ASP A 248 -4.28 19.85 -17.98
CA ASP A 248 -5.47 19.55 -18.79
C ASP A 248 -6.76 19.68 -17.96
N ARG A 249 -6.73 19.22 -16.71
CA ARG A 249 -7.86 19.38 -15.78
C ARG A 249 -8.12 20.84 -15.40
N ALA A 250 -7.06 21.63 -15.24
CA ALA A 250 -7.19 23.06 -14.98
C ALA A 250 -7.79 23.79 -16.20
N GLU A 251 -7.37 23.44 -17.41
CA GLU A 251 -7.89 24.00 -18.65
C GLU A 251 -9.38 23.67 -18.85
N ILE A 252 -9.79 22.42 -18.63
CA ILE A 252 -11.22 22.03 -18.62
C ILE A 252 -12.02 22.82 -17.59
N GLY A 253 -11.45 23.04 -16.40
CA GLY A 253 -12.06 23.85 -15.35
C GLY A 253 -12.24 25.32 -15.75
N ILE A 254 -11.24 25.89 -16.40
CA ILE A 254 -11.28 27.26 -16.94
C ILE A 254 -12.32 27.38 -18.04
N ASP A 255 -12.40 26.42 -18.96
CA ASP A 255 -13.42 26.43 -20.02
C ASP A 255 -14.83 26.28 -19.47
N LYS A 256 -15.02 25.41 -18.48
CA LYS A 256 -16.30 25.29 -17.77
C LYS A 256 -16.68 26.62 -17.11
N ALA A 257 -15.74 27.30 -16.46
CA ALA A 257 -15.97 28.61 -15.85
C ALA A 257 -16.29 29.69 -16.89
N ARG A 258 -15.53 29.75 -17.99
CA ARG A 258 -15.77 30.68 -19.11
C ARG A 258 -17.14 30.49 -19.74
N ASN A 259 -17.59 29.25 -19.89
CA ASN A 259 -18.89 28.93 -20.47
C ASN A 259 -20.05 29.14 -19.48
N ALA A 260 -19.80 29.01 -18.17
CA ALA A 260 -20.81 29.24 -17.14
C ALA A 260 -21.22 30.71 -17.03
N SER A 261 -20.30 31.68 -17.22
CA SER A 261 -20.63 33.11 -17.07
C SER A 261 -21.69 33.60 -18.09
N PRO A 262 -21.55 33.37 -19.40
CA PRO A 262 -22.59 33.74 -20.37
C PRO A 262 -23.90 32.99 -20.19
N GLN A 263 -23.84 31.72 -19.75
CA GLN A 263 -25.04 30.92 -19.48
C GLN A 263 -25.81 31.44 -18.27
N ALA A 264 -25.12 31.84 -17.21
CA ALA A 264 -25.73 32.44 -16.03
C ALA A 264 -26.38 33.80 -16.34
N GLU A 265 -25.75 34.62 -17.18
CA GLU A 265 -26.32 35.89 -17.62
C GLU A 265 -27.60 35.68 -18.46
N ARG A 266 -27.58 34.74 -19.41
CA ARG A 266 -28.78 34.35 -20.18
C ARG A 266 -29.89 33.84 -19.26
N LEU A 267 -29.58 32.95 -18.33
CA LEU A 267 -30.54 32.43 -17.37
C LEU A 267 -31.12 33.54 -16.49
N GLY A 268 -30.30 34.52 -16.07
CA GLY A 268 -30.76 35.68 -15.32
C GLY A 268 -31.75 36.55 -16.10
N LEU A 269 -31.53 36.72 -17.42
CA LEU A 269 -32.48 37.40 -18.29
C LEU A 269 -33.79 36.59 -18.46
N GLU A 270 -33.70 35.27 -18.64
CA GLU A 270 -34.86 34.38 -18.71
C GLU A 270 -35.69 34.41 -17.41
N ILE A 271 -35.03 34.38 -16.25
CA ILE A 271 -35.68 34.48 -14.93
C ILE A 271 -36.38 35.84 -14.79
N LYS A 272 -35.72 36.94 -15.17
CA LYS A 272 -36.32 38.28 -15.10
C LYS A 272 -37.55 38.41 -16.01
N GLU A 273 -37.52 37.79 -17.19
CA GLU A 273 -38.67 37.71 -18.09
C GLU A 273 -39.79 36.88 -17.45
N ALA A 274 -39.48 35.71 -16.90
CA ALA A 274 -40.43 34.84 -16.20
C ALA A 274 -41.08 35.56 -14.99
N GLU A 275 -40.29 36.25 -14.17
CA GLU A 275 -40.76 37.06 -13.04
C GLU A 275 -41.76 38.15 -13.47
N SER A 276 -41.61 38.73 -14.67
CA SER A 276 -42.55 39.72 -15.20
C SER A 276 -43.96 39.15 -15.44
N TRP A 277 -44.04 37.83 -15.62
CA TRP A 277 -45.27 37.05 -15.76
C TRP A 277 -45.77 36.46 -14.44
N SER A 278 -45.03 36.64 -13.34
CA SER A 278 -45.46 36.22 -12.01
C SER A 278 -46.81 36.86 -11.64
N GLY A 279 -47.74 36.05 -11.13
CA GLY A 279 -49.12 36.45 -10.87
C GLY A 279 -50.01 36.66 -12.12
N LYS A 280 -49.47 36.49 -13.33
CA LYS A 280 -50.17 36.65 -14.62
C LYS A 280 -50.18 35.38 -15.46
N LYS A 281 -50.08 34.21 -14.83
CA LYS A 281 -49.96 32.89 -15.51
C LYS A 281 -51.10 32.62 -16.50
N SER A 282 -52.32 33.05 -16.19
CA SER A 282 -53.46 32.91 -17.12
C SER A 282 -53.25 33.69 -18.42
N LEU A 283 -52.79 34.94 -18.33
CA LEU A 283 -52.50 35.79 -19.49
C LEU A 283 -51.35 35.22 -20.33
N LEU A 284 -50.32 34.67 -19.68
CA LEU A 284 -49.21 34.01 -20.36
C LEU A 284 -49.69 32.79 -21.16
N MET A 285 -50.53 31.95 -20.55
CA MET A 285 -51.10 30.78 -21.23
C MET A 285 -52.04 31.17 -22.38
N ASP A 286 -52.81 32.24 -22.22
CA ASP A 286 -53.66 32.78 -23.29
C ASP A 286 -52.82 33.26 -24.49
N ASP A 287 -51.71 33.96 -24.23
CA ASP A 287 -50.79 34.39 -25.28
C ASP A 287 -50.10 33.20 -25.97
N ILE A 288 -49.69 32.17 -25.22
CA ILE A 288 -49.14 30.93 -25.79
C ILE A 288 -50.16 30.26 -26.70
N ASN A 289 -51.40 30.07 -26.24
CA ASN A 289 -52.47 29.45 -27.01
C ASN A 289 -52.78 30.26 -28.29
N LYS A 290 -52.76 31.59 -28.18
CA LYS A 290 -52.95 32.51 -29.31
C LYS A 290 -51.84 32.37 -30.36
N TYR A 291 -50.57 32.35 -29.93
CA TYR A 291 -49.45 32.17 -30.86
C TYR A 291 -49.45 30.79 -31.50
N GLN A 292 -49.72 29.72 -30.74
CA GLN A 292 -49.88 28.37 -31.29
C GLN A 292 -50.99 28.31 -32.35
N LYS A 293 -52.13 28.95 -32.11
CA LYS A 293 -53.22 29.03 -33.09
C LYS A 293 -52.80 29.72 -34.38
N ILE A 294 -52.05 30.82 -34.29
CA ILE A 294 -51.52 31.55 -35.45
C ILE A 294 -50.53 30.67 -36.23
N ILE A 295 -49.64 29.97 -35.54
CA ILE A 295 -48.65 29.07 -36.15
C ILE A 295 -49.32 27.89 -36.85
N ASN A 296 -50.40 27.34 -36.29
CA ASN A 296 -51.17 26.26 -36.92
C ASN A 296 -51.79 26.66 -38.27
N GLU A 297 -51.95 27.96 -38.56
CA GLU A 297 -52.44 28.45 -39.84
C GLU A 297 -51.35 28.51 -40.94
N LYS A 298 -50.07 28.26 -40.59
CA LYS A 298 -48.90 28.38 -41.49
C LYS A 298 -49.06 27.57 -42.78
N ASN A 299 -49.31 26.28 -42.64
CA ASN A 299 -49.44 25.37 -43.78
C ASN A 299 -50.54 25.84 -44.75
N ALA A 300 -51.67 26.31 -44.23
CA ALA A 300 -52.77 26.80 -45.06
C ALA A 300 -52.40 28.10 -45.80
N VAL A 301 -51.70 29.01 -45.14
CA VAL A 301 -51.25 30.30 -45.71
C VAL A 301 -50.17 30.09 -46.78
N GLU A 302 -49.21 29.19 -46.54
CA GLU A 302 -48.14 28.87 -47.49
C GLU A 302 -48.69 28.18 -48.75
N VAL A 303 -49.61 27.22 -48.58
CA VAL A 303 -50.29 26.56 -49.71
C VAL A 303 -51.07 27.57 -50.55
N GLU A 304 -51.82 28.47 -49.91
CA GLU A 304 -52.60 29.50 -50.62
C GLU A 304 -51.67 30.51 -51.33
N LEU A 305 -50.56 30.91 -50.71
CA LEU A 305 -49.58 31.82 -51.29
C LEU A 305 -48.84 31.19 -52.49
N ASN A 306 -48.50 29.91 -52.40
CA ASN A 306 -47.89 29.13 -53.49
C ASN A 306 -48.85 28.97 -54.67
N SER A 307 -50.15 28.77 -54.41
CA SER A 307 -51.15 28.68 -55.48
C SER A 307 -51.32 30.01 -56.24
N LEU A 308 -51.21 31.15 -55.55
CA LEU A 308 -51.33 32.48 -56.16
C LEU A 308 -50.07 32.92 -56.90
N SER A 309 -48.88 32.49 -56.44
CA SER A 309 -47.61 32.81 -57.11
C SER A 309 -47.38 32.05 -58.41
N ASN A 310 -48.04 30.89 -58.60
CA ASN A 310 -47.99 30.10 -59.83
C ASN A 310 -48.90 30.63 -60.96
N LEU A 311 -49.67 31.71 -60.73
CA LEU A 311 -50.53 32.33 -61.74
C LEU A 311 -49.73 33.34 -62.58
N THR A 312 -49.81 33.24 -63.92
CA THR A 312 -49.08 34.10 -64.86
C THR A 312 -49.55 35.56 -64.89
N LYS A 313 -50.82 35.83 -64.53
CA LYS A 313 -51.37 37.18 -64.31
C LYS A 313 -52.40 37.17 -63.18
N LEU A 314 -52.19 38.02 -62.17
CA LEU A 314 -53.11 38.18 -61.04
C LEU A 314 -54.13 39.27 -61.32
N ASN A 315 -55.40 39.01 -61.00
CA ASN A 315 -56.41 40.07 -60.99
C ASN A 315 -56.29 40.94 -59.72
N LYS A 316 -56.93 42.13 -59.72
CA LYS A 316 -56.87 43.11 -58.62
C LYS A 316 -57.25 42.51 -57.25
N THR A 317 -58.16 41.53 -57.23
CA THR A 317 -58.60 40.84 -56.01
C THR A 317 -57.54 39.86 -55.50
N GLN A 318 -56.93 39.09 -56.41
CA GLN A 318 -55.87 38.14 -56.12
C GLN A 318 -54.58 38.84 -55.64
N THR A 319 -54.21 39.99 -56.24
CA THR A 319 -53.07 40.80 -55.76
C THR A 319 -53.27 41.29 -54.33
N ARG A 320 -54.48 41.75 -53.98
CA ARG A 320 -54.83 42.15 -52.60
C ARG A 320 -54.79 40.97 -51.62
N ARG A 321 -55.25 39.79 -52.08
CA ARG A 321 -55.23 38.56 -51.29
C ARG A 321 -53.80 38.09 -51.02
N GLN A 322 -52.93 38.09 -52.03
CA GLN A 322 -51.51 37.75 -51.90
C GLN A 322 -50.79 38.66 -50.89
N ALA A 323 -51.00 39.98 -50.97
CA ALA A 323 -50.43 40.93 -50.01
C ALA A 323 -50.92 40.69 -48.56
N THR A 324 -52.17 40.24 -48.41
CA THR A 324 -52.74 39.90 -47.11
C THR A 324 -52.13 38.61 -46.56
N LEU A 325 -51.93 37.59 -47.40
CA LEU A 325 -51.27 36.33 -47.04
C LEU A 325 -49.80 36.54 -46.67
N GLN A 326 -49.07 37.39 -47.37
CA GLN A 326 -47.69 37.75 -47.01
C GLN A 326 -47.61 38.44 -45.64
N ARG A 327 -48.52 39.38 -45.36
CA ARG A 327 -48.62 39.99 -44.01
C ARG A 327 -48.97 38.96 -42.94
N LYS A 328 -49.79 37.97 -43.29
CA LYS A 328 -50.17 36.90 -42.38
C LYS A 328 -48.99 35.95 -42.11
N LEU A 329 -48.22 35.60 -43.14
CA LEU A 329 -46.99 34.82 -43.00
C LEU A 329 -45.95 35.54 -42.14
N GLN A 330 -45.81 36.86 -42.29
CA GLN A 330 -44.94 37.65 -41.42
C GLN A 330 -45.36 37.54 -39.95
N ARG A 331 -46.66 37.66 -39.65
CA ARG A 331 -47.18 37.50 -38.28
C ARG A 331 -46.96 36.08 -37.72
N ILE A 332 -46.97 35.08 -38.58
CA ILE A 332 -46.67 33.69 -38.21
C ILE A 332 -45.19 33.55 -37.85
N ASN A 333 -44.29 34.09 -38.65
CA ASN A 333 -42.86 34.10 -38.34
C ASN A 333 -42.57 34.86 -37.04
N ASP A 334 -43.23 36.00 -36.82
CA ASP A 334 -43.10 36.75 -35.57
C ASP A 334 -43.61 35.95 -34.36
N ALA A 335 -44.65 35.13 -34.54
CA ALA A 335 -45.19 34.23 -33.52
C ALA A 335 -44.23 33.06 -33.24
N GLU A 336 -43.64 32.44 -34.27
CA GLU A 336 -42.64 31.37 -34.14
C GLU A 336 -41.40 31.83 -33.38
N ASN A 337 -41.00 33.09 -33.55
CA ASN A 337 -39.87 33.67 -32.83
C ASN A 337 -40.18 33.96 -31.35
N LYS A 338 -41.43 34.27 -31.01
CA LYS A 338 -41.84 34.67 -29.65
C LYS A 338 -42.28 33.51 -28.77
N LEU A 339 -42.89 32.48 -29.37
CA LEU A 339 -43.46 31.35 -28.64
C LEU A 339 -42.43 30.63 -27.72
N PRO A 340 -41.17 30.38 -28.14
CA PRO A 340 -40.20 29.69 -27.29
C PRO A 340 -39.87 30.44 -26.00
N ALA A 341 -39.76 31.77 -26.03
CA ALA A 341 -39.47 32.59 -24.84
C ALA A 341 -40.63 32.56 -23.82
N LEU A 342 -41.87 32.55 -24.31
CA LEU A 342 -43.06 32.44 -23.45
C LEU A 342 -43.19 31.04 -22.85
N GLN A 343 -42.93 29.99 -23.62
CA GLN A 343 -42.91 28.61 -23.12
C GLN A 343 -41.80 28.42 -22.07
N ARG A 344 -40.62 28.99 -22.33
CA ARG A 344 -39.51 28.99 -21.37
C ARG A 344 -39.86 29.72 -20.07
N SER A 345 -40.58 30.84 -20.17
CA SER A 345 -41.09 31.58 -19.01
C SER A 345 -42.07 30.75 -18.18
N VAL A 346 -42.87 29.87 -18.81
CA VAL A 346 -43.75 28.92 -18.10
C VAL A 346 -42.94 27.83 -17.40
N ASP A 347 -41.88 27.32 -18.02
CA ASP A 347 -41.04 26.27 -17.42
C ASP A 347 -40.26 26.77 -16.18
N ILE A 348 -39.99 28.07 -16.11
CA ILE A 348 -39.28 28.72 -15.00
C ILE A 348 -40.23 29.09 -13.85
N LEU A 349 -41.51 29.42 -14.13
CA LEU A 349 -42.56 29.81 -13.17
C LEU A 349 -43.33 28.63 -12.56
#